data_AF-A0A811QHW0-F1
#
_entry.id   AF-A0A811QHW0-F1
#
_cell.length_a   1.000
_cell.length_b   1.000
_cell.length_c   1.000
_cell.angle_alpha   90.00
_cell.angle_beta   90.00
_cell.angle_gamma   90.00
#
_symmetry.space_group_name_H-M   'P 1'
#
loop_
_entity.id
_entity.type
_entity.pdbx_description
1 polymer ?
#
loop_
_entity_poly.entity_id
_entity_poly.type
_entity_poly.pdbx_seq_one_letter_code
_entity_poly.pdbx_strand_id
1 'polypeptide(L)'
;MKKGPILGVILKKEYPQSSKGLLEMVSIYSVPEELEDEADRVFEKYAHNQCKNMMYQARPDAVKYYYREIIKSPKTDAFASSKLLTFEEYMQCKPDWFTDECWESLCKYWCSAEYLKKRKLGQDSRKKNPDGAQNRGGSRPLVETQQFLDAYNEALQEKYPDNARATL
;
A
#
# COMPACT_ATOMS: atom_id res chain seq x y z
N MET A 1 -7.06 -36.63 4.87
CA MET A 1 -7.67 -35.60 4.00
C MET A 1 -6.75 -34.38 4.03
N LYS A 2 -5.90 -34.22 3.02
CA LYS A 2 -4.97 -33.10 2.92
C LYS A 2 -5.72 -31.93 2.27
N LYS A 3 -5.82 -30.80 2.99
CA LYS A 3 -6.43 -29.57 2.47
C LYS A 3 -5.41 -28.94 1.54
N GLY A 4 -5.62 -29.05 0.23
CA GLY A 4 -4.87 -28.25 -0.74
C GLY A 4 -5.15 -26.76 -0.56
N PRO A 5 -4.37 -25.88 -1.23
CA PRO A 5 -4.45 -24.43 -1.06
C PRO A 5 -5.89 -23.97 -1.22
N ILE A 6 -6.42 -23.31 -0.20
CA ILE A 6 -7.82 -22.93 -0.06
C ILE A 6 -8.29 -22.16 -1.30
N LEU A 7 -7.42 -21.35 -1.90
CA LEU A 7 -7.68 -20.58 -3.12
C LEU A 7 -7.84 -21.47 -4.36
N GLY A 8 -6.99 -22.49 -4.53
CA GLY A 8 -7.06 -23.42 -5.67
C GLY A 8 -8.28 -24.34 -5.61
N VAL A 9 -8.73 -24.67 -4.41
CA VAL A 9 -9.95 -25.45 -4.18
C VAL A 9 -11.20 -24.60 -4.40
N ILE A 10 -11.22 -23.35 -3.93
CA ILE A 10 -12.35 -22.41 -4.12
C ILE A 10 -12.55 -22.09 -5.61
N LEU A 11 -11.47 -21.75 -6.32
CA LEU A 11 -11.55 -21.37 -7.74
C LEU A 11 -12.00 -22.53 -8.65
N LYS A 12 -11.53 -23.76 -8.38
CA LYS A 12 -12.02 -24.96 -9.09
C LYS A 12 -13.48 -25.28 -8.80
N LYS A 13 -13.99 -24.92 -7.63
CA LYS A 13 -15.36 -25.23 -7.19
C LYS A 13 -16.38 -24.21 -7.69
N GLU A 14 -16.01 -22.94 -7.78
CA GLU A 14 -16.90 -21.86 -8.22
C GLU A 14 -16.85 -21.59 -9.73
N TYR A 15 -15.72 -21.84 -10.42
CA TYR A 15 -15.56 -21.52 -11.83
C TYR A 15 -14.99 -22.69 -12.64
N PRO A 16 -15.75 -23.78 -12.85
CA PRO A 16 -15.26 -24.97 -13.55
C PRO A 16 -14.98 -24.76 -15.05
N GLN A 17 -15.36 -23.61 -15.62
CA GLN A 17 -15.25 -23.30 -17.05
C GLN A 17 -14.38 -22.06 -17.35
N SER A 18 -13.65 -21.53 -16.36
CA SER A 18 -12.77 -20.37 -16.58
C SER A 18 -11.49 -20.78 -17.34
N SER A 19 -11.61 -20.71 -18.66
CA SER A 19 -10.60 -20.42 -19.69
C SER A 19 -9.14 -20.58 -19.25
N LYS A 20 -8.44 -21.52 -19.91
CA LYS A 20 -6.98 -21.75 -20.03
C LYS A 20 -6.02 -20.70 -19.43
N GLY A 21 -6.27 -19.40 -19.61
CA GLY A 21 -5.49 -18.31 -19.03
C GLY A 21 -5.54 -18.18 -17.50
N LEU A 22 -6.64 -18.55 -16.82
CA LEU A 22 -6.70 -18.56 -15.34
C LEU A 22 -5.88 -19.72 -14.75
N LEU A 23 -5.83 -20.87 -15.44
CA LEU A 23 -4.97 -22.01 -15.09
C LEU A 23 -3.48 -21.69 -15.31
N GLU A 24 -3.12 -20.99 -16.39
CA GLU A 24 -1.74 -20.51 -16.60
C GLU A 24 -1.34 -19.47 -15.55
N MET A 25 -2.23 -18.54 -15.18
CA MET A 25 -1.96 -17.56 -14.13
C MET A 25 -1.71 -18.25 -12.78
N VAL A 26 -2.51 -19.27 -12.42
CA VAL A 26 -2.31 -20.07 -11.20
C VAL A 26 -1.02 -20.89 -11.24
N SER A 27 -0.57 -21.34 -12.41
CA SER A 27 0.71 -22.05 -12.58
C SER A 27 1.92 -21.16 -12.28
N ILE A 28 1.84 -19.86 -12.59
CA ILE A 28 2.94 -18.90 -12.33
C ILE A 28 3.08 -18.62 -10.83
N TYR A 29 1.99 -18.70 -10.08
CA TYR A 29 1.96 -18.50 -8.62
C TYR A 29 2.00 -19.83 -7.84
N SER A 30 2.19 -20.96 -8.52
CA SER A 30 2.37 -22.24 -7.84
C SER A 30 3.72 -22.28 -7.16
N VAL A 31 3.71 -22.48 -5.85
CA VAL A 31 4.91 -22.62 -5.01
C VAL A 31 5.06 -24.08 -4.58
N PRO A 32 6.30 -24.55 -4.37
CA PRO A 32 6.55 -25.83 -3.71
C PRO A 32 5.81 -25.92 -2.36
N GLU A 33 5.40 -27.13 -1.96
CA GLU A 33 4.63 -27.39 -0.72
C GLU A 33 5.35 -26.80 0.51
N GLU A 34 6.68 -26.87 0.52
CA GLU A 34 7.53 -26.32 1.59
C GLU A 34 7.53 -24.78 1.69
N LEU A 35 7.03 -24.07 0.67
CA LEU A 35 6.94 -22.61 0.63
C LEU A 35 5.50 -22.09 0.68
N GLU A 36 4.49 -22.97 0.77
CA GLU A 36 3.08 -22.57 0.79
C GLU A 36 2.77 -21.62 1.96
N ASP A 37 3.22 -21.93 3.18
CA ASP A 37 3.00 -21.08 4.35
C ASP A 37 3.63 -19.68 4.20
N GLU A 38 4.82 -19.61 3.61
CA GLU A 38 5.52 -18.35 3.34
C GLU A 38 4.79 -17.54 2.26
N ALA A 39 4.37 -18.20 1.20
CA ALA A 39 3.63 -17.58 0.11
C ALA A 39 2.29 -17.02 0.60
N ASP A 40 1.53 -17.80 1.38
CA ASP A 40 0.26 -17.35 1.97
C ASP A 40 0.49 -16.11 2.85
N ARG A 41 1.52 -16.11 3.70
CA ARG A 41 1.86 -14.95 4.52
C ARG A 41 2.20 -13.71 3.66
N VAL A 42 2.93 -13.90 2.57
CA VAL A 42 3.28 -12.81 1.63
C VAL A 42 2.03 -12.30 0.90
N PHE A 43 1.16 -13.19 0.44
CA PHE A 43 -0.09 -12.84 -0.22
C PHE A 43 -1.03 -12.09 0.69
N GLU A 44 -1.23 -12.55 1.94
CA GLU A 44 -2.05 -11.85 2.91
C GLU A 44 -1.53 -10.44 3.19
N LYS A 45 -0.21 -10.31 3.40
CA LYS A 45 0.43 -9.00 3.62
C LYS A 45 0.24 -8.08 2.42
N TYR A 46 0.41 -8.62 1.21
CA TYR A 46 0.23 -7.84 -0.02
C TYR A 46 -1.22 -7.43 -0.21
N ALA A 47 -2.17 -8.37 -0.09
CA ALA A 47 -3.59 -8.13 -0.21
C ALA A 47 -4.06 -7.08 0.79
N HIS A 48 -3.66 -7.19 2.06
CA HIS A 48 -3.97 -6.20 3.08
C HIS A 48 -3.47 -4.79 2.69
N ASN A 49 -2.23 -4.69 2.20
CA ASN A 49 -1.69 -3.41 1.74
C ASN A 49 -2.43 -2.87 0.51
N GLN A 50 -2.80 -3.72 -0.44
CA GLN A 50 -3.57 -3.32 -1.62
C GLN A 50 -4.95 -2.80 -1.23
N CYS A 51 -5.70 -3.53 -0.41
CA CYS A 51 -7.01 -3.10 0.08
C CYS A 51 -6.90 -1.74 0.79
N LYS A 52 -5.92 -1.58 1.67
CA LYS A 52 -5.66 -0.31 2.36
C LYS A 52 -5.41 0.82 1.36
N ASN A 53 -4.53 0.61 0.37
CA ASN A 53 -4.20 1.62 -0.63
C ASN A 53 -5.42 1.99 -1.50
N MET A 54 -6.17 0.99 -1.94
CA MET A 54 -7.41 1.19 -2.71
C MET A 54 -8.42 2.05 -1.93
N MET A 55 -8.65 1.75 -0.64
CA MET A 55 -9.52 2.57 0.21
C MET A 55 -9.03 4.02 0.33
N TYR A 56 -7.71 4.24 0.44
CA TYR A 56 -7.15 5.59 0.51
C TYR A 56 -7.29 6.37 -0.80
N GLN A 57 -7.22 5.70 -1.96
CA GLN A 57 -7.39 6.32 -3.28
C GLN A 57 -8.86 6.53 -3.66
N ALA A 58 -9.74 5.61 -3.26
CA ALA A 58 -11.17 5.70 -3.55
C ALA A 58 -11.80 7.01 -3.05
N ARG A 59 -11.36 7.51 -1.89
CA ARG A 59 -11.86 8.77 -1.32
C ARG A 59 -11.54 10.00 -2.17
N PRO A 60 -10.26 10.36 -2.46
CA PRO A 60 -9.95 11.49 -3.33
C PRO A 60 -10.53 11.31 -4.74
N ASP A 61 -10.61 10.09 -5.26
CA ASP A 61 -11.23 9.84 -6.56
C ASP A 61 -12.73 10.13 -6.55
N ALA A 62 -13.44 9.79 -5.47
CA ALA A 62 -14.82 10.21 -5.26
C ALA A 62 -14.97 11.73 -5.20
N VAL A 63 -14.05 12.45 -4.54
CA VAL A 63 -14.05 13.93 -4.57
C VAL A 63 -13.87 14.45 -5.99
N LYS A 64 -12.92 13.92 -6.75
CA LYS A 64 -12.69 14.32 -8.15
C LYS A 64 -13.94 14.06 -9.00
N TYR A 65 -14.56 12.88 -8.84
CA TYR A 65 -15.78 12.52 -9.54
C TYR A 65 -16.92 13.47 -9.21
N TYR A 66 -17.20 13.72 -7.93
CA TYR A 66 -18.25 14.63 -7.48
C TYR A 66 -18.11 16.01 -8.13
N TYR A 67 -16.91 16.58 -8.07
CA TYR A 67 -16.66 17.90 -8.60
C TYR A 67 -16.69 17.94 -10.12
N ARG A 68 -16.19 16.91 -10.81
CA ARG A 68 -16.17 16.85 -12.27
C ARG A 68 -17.55 16.55 -12.86
N GLU A 69 -18.28 15.59 -12.30
CA GLU A 69 -19.50 15.05 -12.89
C GLU A 69 -20.78 15.65 -12.31
N ILE A 70 -20.80 16.04 -11.04
CA ILE A 70 -22.01 16.58 -10.39
C ILE A 70 -21.97 18.10 -10.39
N ILE A 71 -20.89 18.69 -9.87
CA ILE A 71 -20.73 20.16 -9.80
C ILE A 71 -20.29 20.75 -11.16
N LYS A 72 -19.73 19.93 -12.07
CA LYS A 72 -19.16 20.37 -13.36
C LYS A 72 -18.01 21.39 -13.21
N SER A 73 -17.21 21.26 -12.15
CA SER A 73 -16.01 22.05 -11.88
C SER A 73 -14.83 21.15 -11.49
N PRO A 74 -14.05 20.63 -12.48
CA PRO A 74 -12.91 19.76 -12.23
C PRO A 74 -11.89 20.36 -11.24
N LYS A 75 -11.31 19.52 -10.39
CA LYS A 75 -10.36 19.93 -9.33
C LYS A 75 -9.06 19.13 -9.39
N THR A 76 -8.01 19.73 -8.84
CA THR A 76 -6.68 19.13 -8.76
C THR A 76 -6.58 18.09 -7.65
N ASP A 77 -5.54 17.26 -7.71
CA ASP A 77 -5.22 16.24 -6.71
C ASP A 77 -4.96 16.83 -5.32
N ALA A 78 -4.31 17.99 -5.26
CA ALA A 78 -4.09 18.72 -4.01
C ALA A 78 -5.42 19.14 -3.35
N PHE A 79 -6.41 19.53 -4.16
CA PHE A 79 -7.75 19.84 -3.67
C PHE A 79 -8.48 18.56 -3.23
N ALA A 80 -8.50 17.52 -4.05
CA ALA A 80 -9.22 16.27 -3.76
C ALA A 80 -8.65 15.52 -2.53
N SER A 81 -7.34 15.58 -2.35
CA SER A 81 -6.64 15.00 -1.20
C SER A 81 -6.98 15.71 0.11
N SER A 82 -7.35 17.00 0.08
CA SER A 82 -7.62 17.84 1.26
C SER A 82 -9.11 17.98 1.58
N LYS A 83 -9.99 18.04 0.57
CA LYS A 83 -11.45 18.14 0.71
C LYS A 83 -12.08 16.86 1.26
N LEU A 84 -13.15 17.03 2.03
CA LEU A 84 -14.07 15.97 2.49
C LEU A 84 -15.47 16.29 1.95
N LEU A 85 -16.15 15.25 1.48
CA LEU A 85 -17.57 15.30 1.13
C LEU A 85 -18.43 14.89 2.33
N THR A 86 -19.73 15.19 2.27
CA THR A 86 -20.72 14.58 3.18
C THR A 86 -20.98 13.13 2.77
N PHE A 87 -21.68 12.39 3.65
CA PHE A 87 -22.05 11.01 3.37
C PHE A 87 -22.91 10.91 2.09
N GLU A 88 -23.89 11.80 1.95
CA GLU A 88 -24.83 11.86 0.82
C GLU A 88 -24.11 12.21 -0.49
N GLU A 89 -23.11 13.08 -0.43
CA GLU A 89 -22.26 13.42 -1.57
C GLU A 89 -21.38 12.23 -1.98
N TYR A 90 -20.80 11.50 -1.01
CA TYR A 90 -20.03 10.28 -1.33
C TYR A 90 -20.90 9.17 -1.92
N MET A 91 -22.13 9.00 -1.47
CA MET A 91 -23.04 7.98 -2.00
C MET A 91 -23.37 8.18 -3.48
N GLN A 92 -23.29 9.42 -4.00
CA GLN A 92 -23.46 9.72 -5.42
C GLN A 92 -22.23 9.38 -6.28
N CYS A 93 -21.12 8.99 -5.65
CA CYS A 93 -19.82 8.78 -6.30
C CYS A 93 -19.40 7.32 -6.32
N LYS A 94 -20.33 6.37 -6.12
CA LYS A 94 -20.03 4.94 -6.08
C LYS A 94 -19.44 4.47 -7.42
N PRO A 95 -18.28 3.79 -7.42
CA PRO A 95 -17.79 3.10 -8.60
C PRO A 95 -18.65 1.88 -8.95
N ASP A 96 -18.82 1.57 -10.25
CA ASP A 96 -19.64 0.44 -10.71
C ASP A 96 -19.17 -0.93 -10.23
N TRP A 97 -17.87 -1.07 -9.97
CA TRP A 97 -17.25 -2.31 -9.49
C TRP A 97 -17.35 -2.49 -7.96
N PHE A 98 -17.98 -1.55 -7.25
CA PHE A 98 -18.22 -1.63 -5.81
C PHE A 98 -19.65 -2.07 -5.51
N THR A 99 -19.81 -2.95 -4.52
CA THR A 99 -21.14 -3.25 -3.96
C THR A 99 -21.64 -2.06 -3.16
N ASP A 100 -22.97 -1.92 -3.08
CA ASP A 100 -23.60 -0.80 -2.35
C ASP A 100 -23.25 -0.84 -0.86
N GLU A 101 -23.28 -2.03 -0.25
CA GLU A 101 -23.03 -2.21 1.18
C GLU A 101 -21.57 -1.87 1.55
N CYS A 102 -20.62 -2.28 0.70
CA CYS A 102 -19.22 -1.98 0.93
C CYS A 102 -18.94 -0.48 0.74
N TRP A 103 -19.55 0.16 -0.27
CA TRP A 103 -19.38 1.59 -0.50
C TRP A 103 -19.98 2.41 0.63
N GLU A 104 -21.19 2.07 1.06
CA GLU A 104 -21.87 2.72 2.18
C GLU A 104 -21.02 2.65 3.46
N SER A 105 -20.46 1.47 3.75
CA SER A 105 -19.58 1.26 4.90
C SER A 105 -18.33 2.13 4.84
N LEU A 106 -17.72 2.29 3.65
CA LEU A 106 -16.58 3.19 3.46
C LEU A 106 -16.97 4.66 3.65
N CYS A 107 -18.11 5.08 3.11
CA CYS A 107 -18.60 6.44 3.25
C CYS A 107 -18.85 6.78 4.73
N LYS A 108 -19.53 5.89 5.47
CA LYS A 108 -19.72 6.02 6.93
C LYS A 108 -18.39 6.11 7.66
N TYR A 109 -17.42 5.28 7.29
CA TYR A 109 -16.08 5.31 7.89
C TYR A 109 -15.38 6.66 7.65
N TRP A 110 -15.37 7.20 6.43
CA TRP A 110 -14.74 8.49 6.13
C TRP A 110 -15.44 9.68 6.79
N CYS A 111 -16.75 9.57 7.06
CA CYS A 111 -17.53 10.57 7.78
C CYS A 111 -17.47 10.39 9.30
N SER A 112 -16.90 9.29 9.81
CA SER A 112 -16.82 9.01 11.24
C SER A 112 -15.91 10.01 11.98
N ALA A 113 -16.27 10.34 13.22
CA ALA A 113 -15.46 11.21 14.08
C ALA A 113 -14.03 10.67 14.27
N GLU A 114 -13.88 9.34 14.35
CA GLU A 114 -12.58 8.69 14.50
C GLU A 114 -11.67 8.94 13.29
N TYR A 115 -12.19 8.75 12.08
CA TYR A 115 -11.42 8.99 10.85
C TYR A 115 -11.04 10.45 10.73
N LEU A 116 -12.00 11.37 10.95
CA LEU A 116 -11.76 12.81 10.87
C LEU A 116 -10.67 13.25 11.86
N LYS A 117 -10.69 12.73 13.09
CA LYS A 117 -9.65 12.96 14.10
C LYS A 117 -8.28 12.45 13.63
N LYS A 118 -8.19 11.18 13.19
CA LYS A 118 -6.94 10.58 12.69
C LYS A 118 -6.38 11.34 11.50
N ARG A 119 -7.25 11.75 10.56
CA ARG A 119 -6.88 12.50 9.37
C ARG A 119 -6.33 13.88 9.72
N LYS A 120 -7.02 14.63 10.59
CA LYS A 120 -6.58 15.95 11.03
C LYS A 120 -5.21 15.87 11.70
N LEU A 121 -5.02 14.92 12.61
CA LEU A 121 -3.72 14.68 13.24
C LEU A 121 -2.63 14.37 12.20
N GLY A 122 -2.92 13.53 11.21
CA GLY A 122 -1.98 13.24 10.13
C GLY A 122 -1.67 14.44 9.24
N GLN A 123 -2.65 15.31 8.96
CA GLN A 123 -2.45 16.54 8.22
C GLN A 123 -1.60 17.54 9.00
N ASP A 124 -1.88 17.72 10.29
CA ASP A 124 -1.14 18.62 11.17
C ASP A 124 0.30 18.13 11.35
N SER A 125 0.50 16.82 11.49
CA SER A 125 1.84 16.21 11.54
C SER A 125 2.65 16.48 10.28
N ARG A 126 2.05 16.36 9.08
CA ARG A 126 2.73 16.70 7.82
C ARG A 126 3.06 18.18 7.69
N LYS A 127 2.17 19.07 8.16
CA LYS A 127 2.38 20.53 8.12
C LYS A 127 3.43 21.02 9.10
N LYS A 128 3.65 20.31 10.22
CA LYS A 128 4.67 20.65 11.22
C LYS A 128 6.10 20.44 10.73
N ASN A 129 6.31 19.66 9.68
CA ASN A 129 7.62 19.48 9.06
C ASN A 129 7.63 20.16 7.66
N PRO A 130 8.03 21.44 7.56
CA PRO A 130 8.07 22.16 6.29
C PRO A 130 9.09 21.61 5.30
N ASP A 131 10.07 20.82 5.77
CA ASP A 131 11.13 20.28 4.93
C ASP A 131 10.66 19.10 4.07
N GLY A 132 9.45 18.58 4.29
CA GLY A 132 8.85 17.51 3.47
C GLY A 132 9.64 16.19 3.47
N ALA A 133 10.80 16.15 4.12
CA ALA A 133 11.60 14.98 4.41
C ALA A 133 10.74 14.07 5.27
N GLN A 134 9.97 13.23 4.58
CA GLN A 134 9.49 11.99 5.14
C GLN A 134 10.70 11.37 5.83
N ASN A 135 10.56 10.97 7.09
CA ASN A 135 11.35 9.89 7.63
C ASN A 135 10.99 8.63 6.81
N ARG A 136 11.36 8.62 5.52
CA ARG A 136 11.64 7.39 4.81
C ARG A 136 12.76 6.83 5.66
N GLY A 137 12.51 5.69 6.29
CA GLY A 137 13.61 4.77 6.59
C GLY A 137 14.21 4.39 5.24
N GLY A 138 14.92 5.33 4.62
CA GLY A 138 15.81 5.08 3.52
C GLY A 138 17.09 4.65 4.20
N SER A 139 17.52 3.43 3.93
CA SER A 139 18.93 3.11 4.03
C SER A 139 19.72 4.27 3.42
N ARG A 140 20.81 4.67 4.08
CA ARG A 140 21.72 5.69 3.54
C ARG A 140 22.02 5.33 2.07
N PRO A 141 21.94 6.28 1.12
CA PRO A 141 22.34 6.03 -0.27
C PRO A 141 23.69 5.31 -0.33
N LEU A 142 23.89 4.44 -1.32
CA LEU A 142 25.10 3.61 -1.42
C LEU A 142 26.39 4.44 -1.28
N VAL A 143 26.40 5.63 -1.87
CA VAL A 143 27.53 6.57 -1.80
C VAL A 143 27.79 7.08 -0.38
N GLU A 144 26.74 7.45 0.36
CA GLU A 144 26.87 7.87 1.76
C GLU A 144 27.26 6.70 2.67
N THR A 145 26.82 5.49 2.34
CA THR A 145 27.25 4.27 3.03
C THR A 145 28.72 3.98 2.77
N GLN A 146 29.19 4.14 1.52
CA GLN A 146 30.58 3.95 1.15
C GLN A 146 31.49 4.95 1.87
N GLN A 147 31.15 6.23 1.83
CA GLN A 147 31.89 7.29 2.53
C GLN A 147 31.96 7.02 4.04
N PHE A 148 30.87 6.55 4.64
CA PHE A 148 30.85 6.19 6.05
C PHE A 148 31.74 4.99 6.38
N LEU A 149 31.74 3.96 5.52
CA LEU A 149 32.59 2.79 5.67
C LEU A 149 34.07 3.13 5.47
N ASP A 150 34.39 3.99 4.50
CA ASP A 150 35.76 4.44 4.24
C ASP A 150 36.30 5.24 5.43
N ALA A 151 35.53 6.21 5.93
CA ALA A 151 35.91 6.97 7.12
C ALA A 151 36.04 6.10 8.38
N TYR A 152 35.18 5.08 8.51
CA TYR A 152 35.26 4.11 9.60
C TYR A 152 36.51 3.23 9.49
N ASN A 153 36.88 2.81 8.27
CA ASN A 153 38.09 2.04 8.00
C ASN A 153 39.36 2.87 8.24
N GLU A 154 39.38 4.14 7.85
CA GLU A 154 40.47 5.06 8.13
C GLU A 154 40.67 5.24 9.65
N ALA A 155 39.58 5.45 10.40
CA ALA A 155 39.63 5.56 11.85
C ALA A 155 40.08 4.25 12.53
N LEU A 156 39.73 3.09 11.96
CA LEU A 156 40.23 1.80 12.44
C LEU A 156 41.71 1.59 12.14
N GLN A 157 42.19 2.03 10.97
CA GLN A 157 43.60 1.96 10.59
C GLN A 157 44.46 2.89 11.46
N GLU A 158 43.95 4.07 11.81
CA GLU A 158 44.60 4.98 12.75
C GLU A 158 44.68 4.38 14.16
N LYS A 159 43.62 3.68 14.59
CA LYS A 159 43.52 3.09 15.93
C LYS A 159 44.25 1.75 16.07
N TYR A 160 44.36 0.97 14.99
CA TYR A 160 44.95 -0.37 14.96
C TYR A 160 45.75 -0.59 13.64
N PRO A 161 46.95 -0.02 13.53
CA PRO A 161 47.71 0.01 12.26
C PRO A 161 48.20 -1.37 11.79
N ASP A 162 48.27 -2.37 12.68
CA ASP A 162 48.87 -3.69 12.39
C ASP A 162 47.89 -4.69 11.72
N ASN A 163 46.61 -4.35 11.57
CA ASN A 163 45.58 -5.28 11.10
C ASN A 163 45.41 -5.33 9.57
N ALA A 164 46.22 -4.57 8.81
CA ALA A 164 46.03 -4.35 7.37
C ALA A 164 46.48 -5.49 6.43
N ARG A 165 46.70 -6.72 6.92
CA ARG A 165 47.24 -7.83 6.10
C ARG A 165 46.47 -9.14 6.21
N ALA A 166 45.16 -9.08 6.05
CA ALA A 166 44.37 -10.28 5.76
C ALA A 166 43.36 -10.00 4.65
N THR A 167 43.85 -9.92 3.41
CA THR A 167 43.00 -10.02 2.23
C THR A 167 43.57 -11.11 1.33
N LEU A 168 42.87 -12.22 1.24
CA LEU A 168 42.15 -12.65 0.03
C LEU A 168 41.05 -13.65 0.43
#